data_AF-A0AA39GKB7-F1
#
_entry.id   AF-A0AA39GKB7-F1
#
_cell.length_a   1.000
_cell.length_b   1.000
_cell.length_c   1.000
_cell.angle_alpha   90.00
_cell.angle_beta   90.00
_cell.angle_gamma   90.00
#
_symmetry.space_group_name_H-M   'P 1'
#
loop_
_entity.id
_entity.type
_entity.pdbx_description
1 polymer ?
#
loop_
_entity_poly.entity_id
_entity_poly.type
_entity_poly.pdbx_seq_one_letter_code
_entity_poly.pdbx_strand_id
1 'polypeptide(L)'
;MRMPTFAAAMMLLTAASPLAPIANTLMARSSIDDNFVSPFDSNTPSSPAISAARAALEHAKTYTERQNALIPNPPDATNYTFTFINNTVHKNTGGTIALGTRVNFPALFGTEVAQAIGWVNPCGLNVPHSHPRANEWLTVVLGKLVGGFVLESSSDSNGDVVGQPDAVSKPLPLVNVTMNPFTGMLFPRGQTHWQFNPTCEPAVFTAAFDSSDPGRLQVARNFFSNYPDEIIEQSLGDLEILSGKDIDKIRHSIPDAYAIVMEECAKRCNLLGNAE
;
A
#
# COMPACT_ATOMS: atom_id res chain seq x y z
N MET A 1 45.19 49.51 57.22
CA MET A 1 44.93 49.65 55.76
C MET A 1 44.15 48.41 55.34
N ARG A 2 42.89 48.60 54.95
CA ARG A 2 41.93 47.55 54.55
C ARG A 2 42.20 47.12 53.10
N MET A 3 41.96 45.85 52.76
CA MET A 3 41.24 45.40 51.55
C MET A 3 41.09 43.85 51.56
N PRO A 4 40.12 43.28 50.80
CA PRO A 4 39.13 42.37 51.38
C PRO A 4 39.11 40.96 50.78
N THR A 5 38.40 40.08 51.48
CA THR A 5 37.99 38.73 51.06
C THR A 5 36.92 38.80 49.98
N PHE A 6 37.15 38.12 48.85
CA PHE A 6 36.12 37.88 47.83
C PHE A 6 35.34 36.61 48.17
N ALA A 7 34.04 36.76 48.41
CA ALA A 7 33.07 35.68 48.49
C ALA A 7 32.62 35.30 47.07
N ALA A 8 32.77 34.02 46.71
CA ALA A 8 32.20 33.47 45.49
C ALA A 8 30.73 33.12 45.73
N ALA A 9 29.82 33.87 45.12
CA ALA A 9 28.39 33.55 45.09
C ALA A 9 28.12 32.59 43.92
N MET A 10 27.73 31.36 44.24
CA MET A 10 27.30 30.34 43.30
C MET A 10 25.82 30.58 42.97
N MET A 11 25.52 31.23 41.84
CA MET A 11 24.16 31.34 41.31
C MET A 11 23.79 30.05 40.55
N LEU A 12 22.95 29.22 41.15
CA LEU A 12 22.16 28.23 40.40
C LEU A 12 21.03 28.98 39.68
N LEU A 13 21.09 29.07 38.35
CA LEU A 13 19.91 29.38 37.54
C LEU A 13 19.09 28.10 37.36
N THR A 14 18.00 27.98 38.11
CA THR A 14 16.90 27.06 37.79
C THR A 14 16.02 27.71 36.73
N ALA A 15 16.21 27.34 35.46
CA ALA A 15 15.24 27.65 34.41
C ALA A 15 14.08 26.65 34.52
N ALA A 16 12.99 27.05 35.16
CA ALA A 16 11.72 26.35 35.10
C ALA A 16 11.06 26.65 33.75
N SER A 17 11.15 25.72 32.79
CA SER A 17 10.35 25.76 31.58
C SER A 17 8.93 25.26 31.91
N PRO A 18 7.85 25.98 31.54
CA PRO A 18 6.51 25.43 31.66
C PRO A 18 6.33 24.37 30.57
N LEU A 19 6.36 23.09 30.95
CA LEU A 19 5.83 22.01 30.13
C LEU A 19 4.31 22.22 30.04
N ALA A 20 3.85 22.81 28.95
CA ALA A 20 2.45 22.72 28.57
C ALA A 20 2.13 21.25 28.26
N PRO A 21 1.06 20.66 28.83
CA PRO A 21 0.69 19.30 28.50
C PRO A 21 0.16 19.28 27.08
N ILE A 22 0.91 18.69 26.16
CA ILE A 22 0.38 18.25 24.85
C ILE A 22 -0.45 17.00 25.14
N ALA A 23 -1.67 17.22 25.63
CA ALA A 23 -2.65 16.16 25.84
C ALA A 23 -3.94 16.56 25.12
N ASN A 24 -4.35 15.68 24.21
CA ASN A 24 -5.67 15.59 23.59
C ASN A 24 -6.08 16.71 22.63
N THR A 25 -5.72 16.54 21.36
CA THR A 25 -6.57 17.00 20.24
C THR A 25 -6.63 16.01 19.08
N LEU A 26 -6.40 14.72 19.37
CA LEU A 26 -6.73 13.61 18.46
C LEU A 26 -7.87 12.80 19.07
N MET A 27 -9.07 13.37 19.18
CA MET A 27 -10.34 12.62 19.17
C MET A 27 -11.46 13.60 18.84
N ALA A 28 -12.37 13.16 17.98
CA ALA A 28 -13.55 13.85 17.45
C ALA A 28 -13.29 14.91 16.35
N ARG A 29 -13.09 14.45 15.12
CA ARG A 29 -13.57 15.17 13.93
C ARG A 29 -14.30 14.19 13.01
N SER A 30 -15.61 14.32 13.01
CA SER A 30 -16.53 13.69 12.07
C SER A 30 -16.43 14.37 10.70
N SER A 31 -16.64 13.57 9.64
CA SER A 31 -16.51 13.87 8.21
C SER A 31 -15.06 13.80 7.72
N ILE A 32 -14.87 13.07 6.62
CA ILE A 32 -13.61 12.92 5.89
C ILE A 32 -13.20 14.34 5.47
N ASP A 33 -12.43 15.01 6.33
CA ASP A 33 -11.94 16.36 6.13
C ASP A 33 -11.16 16.38 4.80
N ASP A 34 -11.38 17.43 4.00
CA ASP A 34 -10.61 17.76 2.77
C ASP A 34 -9.07 17.74 2.99
N ASN A 35 -8.61 17.62 4.23
CA ASN A 35 -7.23 17.44 4.67
C ASN A 35 -6.58 16.10 4.28
N PHE A 36 -7.33 15.12 3.76
CA PHE A 36 -6.73 13.90 3.20
C PHE A 36 -6.27 14.07 1.76
N VAL A 37 -6.69 15.13 1.06
CA VAL A 37 -6.15 15.48 -0.26
C VAL A 37 -4.83 16.22 -0.06
N SER A 38 -3.78 15.80 -0.76
CA SER A 38 -2.47 16.46 -0.64
C SER A 38 -2.58 17.90 -1.17
N PRO A 39 -2.25 18.94 -0.39
CA PRO A 39 -2.24 20.32 -0.86
C PRO A 39 -1.04 20.62 -1.77
N PHE A 40 -0.17 19.63 -2.00
CA PHE A 40 1.07 19.77 -2.76
C PHE A 40 0.90 19.34 -4.21
N ASP A 41 1.50 20.11 -5.11
CA ASP A 41 1.62 19.75 -6.51
C ASP A 41 2.49 18.51 -6.69
N SER A 42 2.17 17.73 -7.73
CA SER A 42 2.99 16.59 -8.12
C SER A 42 4.32 17.11 -8.62
N ASN A 43 5.42 16.56 -8.09
CA ASN A 43 6.74 16.71 -8.69
C ASN A 43 7.05 15.58 -9.70
N THR A 44 6.05 14.75 -10.05
CA THR A 44 6.22 13.71 -11.08
C THR A 44 6.45 14.40 -12.43
N PRO A 45 7.57 14.12 -13.14
CA PRO A 45 7.83 14.74 -14.43
C PRO A 45 6.81 14.31 -15.49
N SER A 46 6.70 15.08 -16.58
CA SER A 46 5.85 14.71 -17.71
C SER A 46 6.29 13.39 -18.35
N SER A 47 5.38 12.66 -19.00
CA SER A 47 5.72 11.38 -19.65
C SER A 47 6.89 11.48 -20.65
N PRO A 48 7.01 12.54 -21.48
CA PRO A 48 8.19 12.72 -22.32
C PRO A 48 9.49 12.90 -21.53
N ALA A 49 9.46 13.67 -20.43
CA ALA A 49 10.63 13.87 -19.57
C ALA A 49 11.05 12.56 -18.88
N ILE A 50 10.09 11.77 -18.39
CA ILE A 50 10.33 10.42 -17.85
C ILE A 50 10.99 9.53 -18.91
N SER A 51 10.46 9.52 -20.14
CA SER A 51 11.00 8.70 -21.22
C SER A 51 12.44 9.09 -21.58
N ALA A 52 12.72 10.40 -21.66
CA ALA A 52 14.07 10.91 -21.94
C ALA A 52 15.06 10.55 -20.82
N ALA A 53 14.66 10.74 -19.56
CA ALA A 53 15.49 10.37 -18.42
C ALA A 53 15.80 8.86 -18.41
N ARG A 54 14.80 8.01 -18.67
CA ARG A 54 15.01 6.57 -18.77
C ARG A 54 15.98 6.17 -19.88
N ALA A 55 15.83 6.74 -21.08
CA ALA A 55 16.75 6.47 -22.19
C ALA A 55 18.20 6.87 -21.84
N ALA A 56 18.38 8.02 -21.19
CA ALA A 56 19.71 8.45 -20.73
C ALA A 56 20.29 7.48 -19.68
N LEU A 57 19.47 6.99 -18.75
CA LEU A 57 19.89 6.06 -17.69
C LEU A 57 20.22 4.66 -18.23
N GLU A 58 19.49 4.18 -19.24
CA GLU A 58 19.76 2.89 -19.89
C GLU A 58 21.13 2.87 -20.60
N HIS A 59 21.60 4.03 -21.06
CA HIS A 59 22.90 4.18 -21.72
C HIS A 59 24.03 4.69 -20.83
N ALA A 60 23.76 5.02 -19.57
CA ALA A 60 24.77 5.46 -18.62
C ALA A 60 25.70 4.30 -18.24
N LYS A 61 26.98 4.42 -18.58
CA LYS A 61 28.05 3.45 -18.29
C LYS A 61 28.70 3.69 -16.94
N THR A 62 28.63 4.93 -16.45
CA THR A 62 29.23 5.33 -15.17
C THR A 62 28.19 5.96 -14.25
N TYR A 63 28.49 5.94 -12.95
CA TYR A 63 27.66 6.64 -11.97
C TYR A 63 27.65 8.16 -12.20
N THR A 64 28.74 8.74 -12.70
CA THR A 64 28.81 10.16 -13.06
C THR A 64 27.86 10.50 -14.22
N GLU A 65 27.79 9.68 -15.27
CA GLU A 65 26.82 9.88 -16.36
C GLU A 65 25.38 9.79 -15.84
N ARG A 66 25.12 8.85 -14.92
CA ARG A 66 23.83 8.74 -14.25
C ARG A 66 23.48 10.01 -13.45
N GLN A 67 24.43 10.51 -12.65
CA GLN A 67 24.24 11.74 -11.87
C GLN A 67 24.01 12.94 -12.79
N ASN A 68 24.75 13.06 -13.89
CA ASN A 68 24.55 14.15 -14.86
C ASN A 68 23.16 14.08 -15.52
N ALA A 69 22.64 12.87 -15.76
CA ALA A 69 21.29 12.68 -16.32
C ALA A 69 20.17 13.06 -15.33
N LEU A 70 20.37 12.79 -14.04
CA LEU A 70 19.35 13.04 -13.01
C LEU A 70 19.48 14.42 -12.34
N ILE A 71 20.71 14.94 -12.19
CA ILE A 71 21.04 16.21 -11.53
C ILE A 71 21.80 17.11 -12.52
N PRO A 72 21.15 17.59 -13.60
CA PRO A 72 21.85 18.40 -14.60
C PRO A 72 22.26 19.78 -14.07
N ASN A 73 21.60 20.29 -13.01
CA ASN A 73 21.81 21.63 -12.46
C ASN A 73 22.04 21.63 -10.94
N PRO A 74 23.19 21.12 -10.42
CA PRO A 74 23.49 21.19 -8.99
C PRO A 74 23.46 22.66 -8.49
N PRO A 75 22.94 22.93 -7.28
CA PRO A 75 22.60 21.99 -6.21
C PRO A 75 21.13 21.48 -6.23
N ASP A 76 20.37 21.70 -7.31
CA ASP A 76 18.97 21.28 -7.40
C ASP A 76 18.83 19.75 -7.48
N ALA A 77 18.21 19.16 -6.46
CA ALA A 77 17.95 17.72 -6.35
C ALA A 77 16.48 17.34 -6.59
N THR A 78 15.67 18.21 -7.22
CA THR A 78 14.23 17.97 -7.42
C THR A 78 13.95 16.63 -8.10
N ASN A 79 14.75 16.24 -9.09
CA ASN A 79 14.64 14.94 -9.79
C ASN A 79 14.97 13.71 -8.92
N TYR A 80 15.45 13.89 -7.70
CA TYR A 80 15.67 12.85 -6.68
C TYR A 80 14.61 12.85 -5.59
N THR A 81 13.52 13.62 -5.76
CA THR A 81 12.39 13.65 -4.84
C THR A 81 11.16 13.08 -5.52
N PHE A 82 10.23 12.53 -4.74
CA PHE A 82 8.95 12.03 -5.22
C PHE A 82 7.85 12.37 -4.22
N THR A 83 6.81 13.05 -4.69
CA THR A 83 5.66 13.47 -3.88
C THR A 83 4.53 12.48 -4.10
N PHE A 84 4.18 11.75 -3.06
CA PHE A 84 2.99 10.91 -3.04
C PHE A 84 1.76 11.79 -2.82
N ILE A 85 0.80 11.71 -3.73
CA ILE A 85 -0.42 12.52 -3.70
C ILE A 85 -1.62 11.61 -3.52
N ASN A 86 -2.47 11.96 -2.56
CA ASN A 86 -3.81 11.44 -2.48
C ASN A 86 -4.73 12.37 -3.29
N ASN A 87 -5.05 11.99 -4.51
CA ASN A 87 -5.87 12.78 -5.43
C ASN A 87 -7.29 12.21 -5.63
N THR A 88 -7.66 11.18 -4.87
CA THR A 88 -8.96 10.52 -5.02
C THR A 88 -9.63 10.31 -3.68
N VAL A 89 -10.67 11.11 -3.44
CA VAL A 89 -11.72 10.81 -2.46
C VAL A 89 -12.69 9.85 -3.15
N HIS A 90 -12.50 8.56 -2.96
CA HIS A 90 -13.45 7.57 -3.43
C HIS A 90 -14.71 7.55 -2.54
N LYS A 91 -15.81 6.99 -3.08
CA LYS A 91 -17.02 6.62 -2.33
C LYS A 91 -16.64 5.87 -1.05
N ASN A 92 -17.56 5.82 -0.09
CA ASN A 92 -17.43 4.97 1.11
C ASN A 92 -16.94 3.56 0.71
N THR A 93 -16.07 2.96 1.53
CA THR A 93 -15.43 1.64 1.30
C THR A 93 -14.37 1.55 0.18
N GLY A 94 -13.97 2.68 -0.42
CA GLY A 94 -12.87 2.73 -1.40
C GLY A 94 -11.47 2.98 -0.83
N GLY A 95 -10.59 3.55 -1.65
CA GLY A 95 -9.25 3.97 -1.25
C GLY A 95 -8.35 4.21 -2.46
N THR A 96 -7.21 4.86 -2.22
CA THR A 96 -6.22 5.21 -3.25
C THR A 96 -4.87 4.68 -2.83
N ILE A 97 -4.10 4.13 -3.77
CA ILE A 97 -2.70 3.74 -3.53
C ILE A 97 -1.85 4.43 -4.59
N ALA A 98 -0.93 5.29 -4.16
CA ALA A 98 0.08 5.90 -5.02
C ALA A 98 1.38 5.10 -4.88
N LEU A 99 1.96 4.70 -6.01
CA LEU A 99 3.18 3.90 -6.07
C LEU A 99 4.26 4.68 -6.82
N GLY A 100 5.41 4.90 -6.17
CA GLY A 100 6.63 5.43 -6.76
C GLY A 100 7.53 4.28 -7.18
N THR A 101 7.69 4.10 -8.49
CA THR A 101 8.50 3.04 -9.11
C THR A 101 9.47 3.64 -10.12
N ARG A 102 10.37 2.83 -10.67
CA ARG A 102 11.22 3.25 -11.80
C ARG A 102 10.42 3.72 -13.04
N VAL A 103 9.12 3.44 -13.12
CA VAL A 103 8.26 3.86 -14.23
C VAL A 103 7.93 5.35 -14.17
N ASN A 104 7.62 5.88 -12.99
CA ASN A 104 7.21 7.28 -12.79
C ASN A 104 8.23 8.11 -12.00
N PHE A 105 9.25 7.47 -11.42
CA PHE A 105 10.34 8.11 -10.72
C PHE A 105 11.70 7.58 -11.22
N PRO A 106 12.27 8.18 -12.28
CA PRO A 106 13.49 7.68 -12.94
C PRO A 106 14.70 7.51 -12.01
N ALA A 107 14.79 8.27 -10.92
CA ALA A 107 15.87 8.14 -9.95
C ALA A 107 15.97 6.73 -9.32
N LEU A 108 14.88 5.96 -9.30
CA LEU A 108 14.84 4.58 -8.80
C LEU A 108 15.38 3.53 -9.79
N PHE A 109 15.72 3.93 -11.02
CA PHE A 109 16.19 2.98 -12.03
C PHE A 109 17.47 2.26 -11.55
N GLY A 110 17.41 0.96 -11.26
CA GLY A 110 18.58 0.20 -10.78
C GLY A 110 18.93 0.37 -9.29
N THR A 111 18.02 0.90 -8.47
CA THR A 111 18.22 1.04 -7.01
C THR A 111 17.52 -0.04 -6.18
N GLU A 112 16.83 -1.00 -6.79
CA GLU A 112 16.00 -2.03 -6.14
C GLU A 112 15.03 -1.51 -5.05
N VAL A 113 14.65 -0.24 -5.13
CA VAL A 113 13.75 0.40 -4.17
C VAL A 113 12.53 0.91 -4.90
N ALA A 114 11.36 0.62 -4.36
CA ALA A 114 10.11 1.32 -4.65
C ALA A 114 9.35 1.56 -3.35
N GLN A 115 8.38 2.46 -3.40
CA GLN A 115 7.54 2.76 -2.24
C GLN A 115 6.10 3.04 -2.67
N ALA A 116 5.14 2.64 -1.84
CA ALA A 116 3.76 3.06 -1.93
C ALA A 116 3.35 3.88 -0.70
N ILE A 117 2.34 4.72 -0.90
CA ILE A 117 1.46 5.21 0.17
C ILE A 117 0.03 4.85 -0.21
N GLY A 118 -0.67 4.22 0.72
CA GLY A 118 -2.07 3.87 0.57
C GLY A 118 -2.95 4.61 1.56
N TRP A 119 -4.02 5.21 1.06
CA TRP A 119 -5.09 5.84 1.82
C TRP A 119 -6.34 4.98 1.67
N VAL A 120 -6.71 4.27 2.74
CA VAL A 120 -7.80 3.31 2.76
C VAL A 120 -8.99 3.93 3.49
N ASN A 121 -10.11 4.13 2.79
CA ASN A 121 -11.31 4.72 3.40
C ASN A 121 -11.87 3.79 4.49
N PRO A 122 -12.77 4.30 5.35
CA PRO A 122 -13.55 3.45 6.25
C PRO A 122 -14.11 2.24 5.53
N CYS A 123 -13.96 1.05 6.11
CA CYS A 123 -14.43 -0.22 5.55
C CYS A 123 -13.85 -0.58 4.16
N GLY A 124 -12.71 0.02 3.78
CA GLY A 124 -12.06 -0.23 2.49
C GLY A 124 -11.20 -1.50 2.47
N LEU A 125 -11.15 -2.16 1.30
CA LEU A 125 -10.35 -3.36 1.07
C LEU A 125 -9.32 -3.13 -0.03
N ASN A 126 -8.04 -3.28 0.31
CA ASN A 126 -7.00 -3.57 -0.67
C ASN A 126 -7.10 -5.06 -1.02
N VAL A 127 -7.76 -5.33 -2.15
CA VAL A 127 -8.13 -6.68 -2.61
C VAL A 127 -6.93 -7.65 -2.64
N PRO A 128 -7.15 -8.96 -2.49
CA PRO A 128 -6.14 -9.99 -2.68
C PRO A 128 -5.28 -9.78 -3.94
N HIS A 129 -3.97 -9.62 -3.72
CA HIS A 129 -2.99 -9.41 -4.77
C HIS A 129 -1.62 -9.99 -4.38
N SER A 130 -0.70 -10.02 -5.34
CA SER A 130 0.69 -10.38 -5.12
C SER A 130 1.65 -9.45 -5.87
N HIS A 131 2.89 -9.38 -5.37
CA HIS A 131 4.01 -8.67 -5.98
C HIS A 131 5.01 -9.69 -6.52
N PRO A 132 5.01 -9.97 -7.85
CA PRO A 132 5.81 -11.06 -8.41
C PRO A 132 7.33 -10.80 -8.36
N ARG A 133 7.75 -9.54 -8.18
CA ARG A 133 9.17 -9.15 -8.23
C ARG A 133 9.70 -8.52 -6.95
N ALA A 134 8.87 -8.34 -5.92
CA ALA A 134 9.31 -7.73 -4.67
C ALA A 134 8.65 -8.36 -3.45
N ASN A 135 9.39 -8.42 -2.35
CA ASN A 135 8.85 -8.40 -1.01
C ASN A 135 8.22 -7.02 -0.75
N GLU A 136 7.17 -6.99 0.05
CA GLU A 136 6.54 -5.75 0.52
C GLU A 136 6.65 -5.68 2.04
N TRP A 137 7.15 -4.56 2.55
CA TRP A 137 7.06 -4.24 3.97
C TRP A 137 6.10 -3.08 4.17
N LEU A 138 4.87 -3.41 4.56
CA LEU A 138 3.79 -2.44 4.80
C LEU A 138 3.77 -2.04 6.26
N THR A 139 3.72 -0.74 6.53
CA THR A 139 3.58 -0.16 7.88
C THR A 139 2.40 0.80 7.92
N VAL A 140 1.50 0.59 8.89
CA VAL A 140 0.38 1.53 9.14
C VAL A 140 0.95 2.81 9.73
N VAL A 141 0.57 3.97 9.18
CA VAL A 141 0.97 5.30 9.66
C VAL A 141 -0.16 5.96 10.44
N LEU A 142 -1.40 5.79 9.99
CA LEU A 142 -2.60 6.35 10.62
C LEU A 142 -3.73 5.32 10.60
N GLY A 143 -4.59 5.36 11.62
CA GLY A 143 -5.76 4.48 11.70
C GLY A 143 -5.38 3.04 12.01
N LYS A 144 -6.09 2.08 11.43
CA LYS A 144 -5.93 0.65 11.71
C LYS A 144 -6.21 -0.16 10.46
N LEU A 145 -5.41 -1.19 10.22
CA LEU A 145 -5.65 -2.18 9.17
C LEU A 145 -5.58 -3.60 9.73
N VAL A 146 -6.37 -4.50 9.18
CA VAL A 146 -6.14 -5.95 9.26
C VAL A 146 -5.41 -6.35 8.00
N GLY A 147 -4.25 -7.00 8.13
CA GLY A 147 -3.49 -7.53 7.01
C GLY A 147 -3.35 -9.04 7.14
N GLY A 148 -3.27 -9.74 6.01
CA GLY A 148 -3.12 -11.18 6.00
C GLY A 148 -2.62 -11.73 4.68
N PHE A 149 -2.11 -12.96 4.73
CA PHE A 149 -1.71 -13.72 3.55
C PHE A 149 -2.03 -15.20 3.74
N VAL A 150 -2.18 -15.92 2.63
CA VAL A 150 -2.38 -17.37 2.65
C VAL A 150 -1.04 -18.07 2.78
N LEU A 151 -0.93 -19.11 3.61
CA LEU A 151 0.26 -19.95 3.64
C LEU A 151 0.33 -20.82 2.39
N GLU A 152 1.54 -21.21 2.00
CA GLU A 152 1.73 -22.14 0.91
C GLU A 152 1.24 -23.55 1.29
N SER A 153 0.77 -24.29 0.29
CA SER A 153 0.54 -25.73 0.41
C SER A 153 1.90 -26.40 0.57
N SER A 154 2.15 -27.07 1.70
CA SER A 154 3.34 -27.90 1.85
C SER A 154 2.95 -29.34 2.10
N SER A 155 3.31 -30.22 1.18
CA SER A 155 3.65 -31.61 1.55
C SER A 155 4.47 -32.37 0.52
N ASP A 156 4.66 -31.90 -0.71
CA ASP A 156 5.25 -32.74 -1.76
C ASP A 156 5.97 -31.85 -2.76
N SER A 157 7.12 -32.28 -3.28
CA SER A 157 7.82 -31.61 -4.38
C SER A 157 7.07 -31.62 -5.72
N ASN A 158 5.77 -31.92 -5.70
CA ASN A 158 4.92 -32.12 -6.86
C ASN A 158 3.83 -31.06 -6.88
N GLY A 159 3.56 -30.51 -8.06
CA GLY A 159 2.40 -29.64 -8.24
C GLY A 159 1.14 -30.46 -8.49
N ASP A 160 -0.01 -29.89 -8.13
CA ASP A 160 -1.31 -30.46 -8.45
C ASP A 160 -1.65 -30.19 -9.93
N VAL A 161 -2.07 -31.23 -10.63
CA VAL A 161 -2.65 -31.14 -11.99
C VAL A 161 -4.10 -31.61 -11.90
N VAL A 162 -5.01 -30.90 -12.57
CA VAL A 162 -6.43 -31.25 -12.65
C VAL A 162 -6.59 -32.73 -13.01
N GLY A 163 -7.38 -33.47 -12.21
CA GLY A 163 -7.62 -34.91 -12.40
C GLY A 163 -6.82 -35.85 -11.49
N GLN A 164 -5.97 -35.33 -10.59
CA GLN A 164 -5.32 -36.16 -9.56
C GLN A 164 -6.31 -36.52 -8.42
N PRO A 165 -6.27 -37.77 -7.89
CA PRO A 165 -7.20 -38.24 -6.84
C PRO A 165 -7.21 -37.40 -5.57
N ASP A 166 -6.11 -36.67 -5.31
CA ASP A 166 -5.87 -35.89 -4.10
C ASP A 166 -5.87 -34.37 -4.35
N ALA A 167 -6.37 -33.91 -5.51
CA ALA A 167 -6.40 -32.50 -5.91
C ALA A 167 -7.22 -31.65 -4.91
N VAL A 168 -6.51 -31.12 -3.92
CA VAL A 168 -6.77 -29.92 -3.11
C VAL A 168 -8.20 -29.79 -2.57
N SER A 169 -8.55 -30.60 -1.57
CA SER A 169 -9.81 -30.42 -0.82
C SER A 169 -9.67 -29.60 0.47
N LYS A 170 -8.45 -29.19 0.85
CA LYS A 170 -8.21 -28.49 2.11
C LYS A 170 -7.86 -27.01 1.87
N PRO A 171 -8.58 -26.07 2.49
CA PRO A 171 -8.21 -24.66 2.46
C PRO A 171 -6.78 -24.47 2.98
N LEU A 172 -5.98 -23.69 2.25
CA LEU A 172 -4.69 -23.26 2.75
C LEU A 172 -4.88 -22.39 3.99
N PRO A 173 -4.05 -22.57 5.04
CA PRO A 173 -4.18 -21.75 6.23
C PRO A 173 -4.02 -20.27 5.90
N LEU A 174 -4.94 -19.43 6.38
CA LEU A 174 -4.83 -17.98 6.34
C LEU A 174 -4.17 -17.51 7.64
N VAL A 175 -3.17 -16.63 7.53
CA VAL A 175 -2.64 -15.88 8.68
C VAL A 175 -3.01 -14.42 8.54
N ASN A 176 -3.40 -13.79 9.64
CA ASN A 176 -3.72 -12.36 9.67
C ASN A 176 -3.35 -11.73 11.02
N VAL A 177 -3.25 -10.40 11.00
CA VAL A 177 -2.97 -9.60 12.19
C VAL A 177 -3.65 -8.24 12.07
N THR A 178 -4.07 -7.69 13.20
CA THR A 178 -4.49 -6.29 13.29
C THR A 178 -3.27 -5.41 13.54
N MET A 179 -3.02 -4.47 12.63
CA MET A 179 -1.93 -3.50 12.69
C MET A 179 -2.47 -2.14 13.15
N ASN A 180 -1.94 -1.63 14.25
CA ASN A 180 -2.15 -0.25 14.73
C ASN A 180 -1.08 0.67 14.12
N PRO A 181 -1.16 2.02 14.29
CA PRO A 181 -0.13 2.92 13.79
C PRO A 181 1.27 2.49 14.25
N PHE A 182 2.22 2.62 13.32
CA PHE A 182 3.63 2.23 13.43
C PHE A 182 3.87 0.72 13.61
N THR A 183 2.85 -0.11 13.34
CA THR A 183 3.01 -1.56 13.22
C THR A 183 3.19 -1.94 11.76
N GLY A 184 4.24 -2.71 11.47
CA GLY A 184 4.52 -3.21 10.12
C GLY A 184 4.37 -4.73 9.99
N MET A 185 4.06 -5.17 8.78
CA MET A 185 3.95 -6.57 8.38
C MET A 185 4.72 -6.79 7.08
N LEU A 186 5.50 -7.86 7.05
CA LEU A 186 6.19 -8.32 5.84
C LEU A 186 5.26 -9.21 5.04
N PHE A 187 5.10 -8.91 3.76
CA PHE A 187 4.49 -9.78 2.75
C PHE A 187 5.59 -10.30 1.83
N PRO A 188 5.89 -11.62 1.88
CA PRO A 188 6.91 -12.21 1.03
C PRO A 188 6.61 -12.08 -0.47
N ARG A 189 7.66 -12.02 -1.28
CA ARG A 189 7.58 -11.95 -2.74
C ARG A 189 6.70 -13.06 -3.31
N GLY A 190 5.76 -12.70 -4.17
CA GLY A 190 4.84 -13.62 -4.82
C GLY A 190 3.70 -14.12 -3.93
N GLN A 191 3.76 -13.93 -2.61
CA GLN A 191 2.71 -14.35 -1.70
C GLN A 191 1.44 -13.53 -1.93
N THR A 192 0.30 -14.22 -2.04
CA THR A 192 -1.00 -13.56 -2.12
C THR A 192 -1.40 -13.02 -0.76
N HIS A 193 -1.69 -11.73 -0.70
CA HIS A 193 -2.02 -11.01 0.53
C HIS A 193 -3.08 -9.92 0.30
N TRP A 194 -3.60 -9.37 1.39
CA TRP A 194 -4.67 -8.37 1.39
C TRP A 194 -4.59 -7.48 2.63
N GLN A 195 -5.25 -6.31 2.58
CA GLN A 195 -5.45 -5.46 3.74
C GLN A 195 -6.86 -4.89 3.77
N PHE A 196 -7.47 -4.83 4.95
CA PHE A 196 -8.82 -4.30 5.18
C PHE A 196 -8.79 -3.25 6.28
N ASN A 197 -9.52 -2.15 6.11
CA ASN A 197 -9.77 -1.19 7.18
C ASN A 197 -11.08 -1.57 7.90
N PRO A 198 -11.02 -2.15 9.12
CA PRO A 198 -12.21 -2.60 9.83
C PRO A 198 -12.90 -1.47 10.62
N THR A 199 -12.57 -0.21 10.36
CA THR A 199 -13.02 0.93 11.17
C THR A 199 -13.89 1.90 10.38
N CYS A 200 -14.56 2.79 11.12
CA CYS A 200 -15.37 3.87 10.56
C CYS A 200 -14.53 5.12 10.21
N GLU A 201 -13.22 5.06 10.42
CA GLU A 201 -12.26 6.13 10.16
C GLU A 201 -11.29 5.71 9.05
N PRO A 202 -10.73 6.64 8.27
CA PRO A 202 -9.73 6.32 7.26
C PRO A 202 -8.43 5.81 7.89
N ALA A 203 -7.67 5.03 7.13
CA ALA A 203 -6.35 4.54 7.49
C ALA A 203 -5.32 4.92 6.41
N VAL A 204 -4.06 5.10 6.82
CA VAL A 204 -2.93 5.35 5.92
C VAL A 204 -1.83 4.34 6.20
N PHE A 205 -1.25 3.78 5.15
CA PHE A 205 -0.05 2.96 5.24
C PHE A 205 1.03 3.43 4.27
N THR A 206 2.28 3.10 4.57
CA THR A 206 3.38 3.11 3.60
C THR A 206 3.86 1.69 3.36
N ALA A 207 4.27 1.38 2.15
CA ALA A 207 4.84 0.08 1.81
C ALA A 207 6.18 0.26 1.09
N ALA A 208 7.22 -0.39 1.59
CA ALA A 208 8.54 -0.42 0.95
C ALA A 208 8.71 -1.73 0.18
N PHE A 209 9.37 -1.66 -0.98
CA PHE A 209 9.62 -2.81 -1.84
C PHE A 209 11.12 -2.96 -2.11
N ASP A 210 11.59 -4.21 -2.11
CA ASP A 210 12.97 -4.57 -2.47
C ASP A 210 13.15 -4.79 -3.98
N SER A 211 12.30 -4.16 -4.79
CA SER A 211 12.54 -3.96 -6.21
C SER A 211 11.97 -2.63 -6.66
N SER A 212 12.66 -1.96 -7.59
CA SER A 212 12.20 -0.71 -8.21
C SER A 212 11.02 -0.89 -9.17
N ASP A 213 10.66 -2.14 -9.47
CA ASP A 213 9.49 -2.55 -10.25
C ASP A 213 8.84 -3.79 -9.59
N PRO A 214 8.05 -3.61 -8.51
CA PRO A 214 7.50 -4.74 -7.75
C PRO A 214 6.50 -5.59 -8.55
N GLY A 215 5.82 -4.99 -9.54
CA GLY A 215 4.66 -5.56 -10.23
C GLY A 215 3.46 -5.72 -9.31
N ARG A 216 2.25 -5.92 -9.85
CA ARG A 216 1.06 -6.22 -9.03
C ARG A 216 0.10 -7.09 -9.82
N LEU A 217 -0.29 -8.22 -9.24
CA LEU A 217 -1.25 -9.16 -9.81
C LEU A 217 -2.46 -9.24 -8.88
N GLN A 218 -3.65 -8.90 -9.36
CA GLN A 218 -4.89 -9.01 -8.57
C GLN A 218 -5.50 -10.38 -8.82
N VAL A 219 -5.76 -11.13 -7.75
CA VAL A 219 -6.12 -12.56 -7.87
C VAL A 219 -7.44 -12.73 -8.61
N ALA A 220 -8.53 -12.16 -8.09
CA ALA A 220 -9.87 -12.33 -8.67
C ALA A 220 -9.94 -11.77 -10.11
N ARG A 221 -9.44 -10.55 -10.33
CA ARG A 221 -9.43 -9.92 -11.65
C ARG A 221 -8.64 -10.75 -12.66
N ASN A 222 -7.46 -11.25 -12.29
CA ASN A 222 -6.66 -12.05 -13.21
C ASN A 222 -7.32 -13.39 -13.50
N PHE A 223 -7.84 -14.07 -12.48
CA PHE A 223 -8.43 -15.39 -12.63
C PHE A 223 -9.70 -15.35 -13.48
N PHE A 224 -10.65 -14.47 -13.14
CA PHE A 224 -11.94 -14.47 -13.81
C PHE A 224 -11.96 -13.66 -15.10
N SER A 225 -11.14 -12.60 -15.27
CA SER A 225 -11.23 -11.74 -16.45
C SER A 225 -10.20 -12.03 -17.55
N ASN A 226 -9.07 -12.68 -17.24
CA ASN A 226 -7.98 -12.84 -18.21
C ASN A 226 -7.81 -14.26 -18.75
N TYR A 227 -8.41 -15.28 -18.13
CA TYR A 227 -8.36 -16.66 -18.61
C TYR A 227 -9.59 -17.02 -19.44
N PRO A 228 -9.45 -17.94 -20.43
CA PRO A 228 -10.58 -18.54 -21.13
C PRO A 228 -11.54 -19.26 -20.18
N ASP A 229 -12.82 -19.26 -20.53
CA ASP A 229 -13.90 -19.86 -19.73
C ASP A 229 -13.61 -21.34 -19.43
N GLU A 230 -13.12 -22.10 -20.41
CA GLU A 230 -12.85 -23.53 -20.26
C GLU A 230 -11.75 -23.80 -19.21
N ILE A 231 -10.76 -22.91 -19.10
CA ILE A 231 -9.71 -23.00 -18.08
C ILE A 231 -10.27 -22.72 -16.70
N ILE A 232 -11.17 -21.73 -16.58
CA ILE A 232 -11.83 -21.39 -15.32
C ILE A 232 -12.72 -22.54 -14.87
N GLU A 233 -13.58 -23.06 -15.75
CA GLU A 233 -14.49 -24.18 -15.46
C GLU A 233 -13.75 -25.43 -14.98
N GLN A 234 -12.68 -25.83 -15.69
CA GLN A 234 -11.87 -26.99 -15.30
C GLN A 234 -11.11 -26.75 -14.00
N SER A 235 -10.63 -25.52 -13.75
CA SER A 235 -9.95 -25.17 -12.50
C SER A 235 -10.87 -25.19 -11.28
N LEU A 236 -12.16 -24.97 -11.48
CA LEU A 236 -13.16 -24.98 -10.42
C LEU A 236 -13.72 -26.39 -10.14
N GLY A 237 -13.29 -27.41 -10.90
CA GLY A 237 -13.66 -28.81 -10.69
C GLY A 237 -14.98 -29.22 -11.34
N ASP A 238 -15.28 -28.68 -12.52
CA ASP A 238 -16.47 -29.03 -13.32
C ASP A 238 -17.77 -28.85 -12.53
N LEU A 239 -17.90 -27.67 -11.90
CA LEU A 239 -19.09 -27.33 -11.15
C LEU A 239 -20.25 -27.11 -12.14
N GLU A 240 -21.25 -27.99 -12.14
CA GLU A 240 -22.61 -27.70 -12.63
C GLU A 240 -23.23 -26.42 -11.99
N ILE A 241 -22.51 -25.78 -11.06
CA ILE A 241 -22.89 -24.63 -10.23
C ILE A 241 -22.39 -23.30 -10.83
N LEU A 242 -21.41 -23.29 -11.75
CA LEU A 242 -20.86 -22.06 -12.35
C LEU A 242 -20.78 -22.19 -13.87
N SER A 243 -21.87 -21.83 -14.57
CA SER A 243 -21.87 -21.77 -16.04
C SER A 243 -21.03 -20.61 -16.56
N GLY A 244 -20.63 -20.62 -17.84
CA GLY A 244 -20.03 -19.44 -18.50
C GLY A 244 -20.84 -18.15 -18.31
N LYS A 245 -22.17 -18.23 -18.20
CA LYS A 245 -23.04 -17.08 -17.88
C LYS A 245 -22.86 -16.57 -16.44
N ASP A 246 -22.55 -17.45 -15.49
CA ASP A 246 -22.26 -17.07 -14.10
C ASP A 246 -20.84 -16.53 -13.95
N ILE A 247 -19.89 -17.07 -14.70
CA ILE A 247 -18.53 -16.50 -14.83
C ILE A 247 -18.61 -15.07 -15.40
N ASP A 248 -19.42 -14.85 -16.44
CA ASP A 248 -19.64 -13.51 -17.00
C ASP A 248 -20.28 -12.56 -15.99
N LYS A 249 -21.23 -13.00 -15.17
CA LYS A 249 -21.75 -12.16 -14.08
C LYS A 249 -20.63 -11.81 -13.09
N ILE A 250 -19.82 -12.78 -12.67
CA ILE A 250 -18.68 -12.55 -11.77
C ILE A 250 -17.69 -11.56 -12.39
N ARG A 251 -17.37 -11.66 -13.68
CA ARG A 251 -16.50 -10.69 -14.39
C ARG A 251 -17.00 -9.26 -14.28
N HIS A 252 -18.31 -9.05 -14.46
CA HIS A 252 -18.94 -7.73 -14.34
C HIS A 252 -19.10 -7.28 -12.87
N SER A 253 -19.07 -8.22 -11.93
CA SER A 253 -19.21 -8.03 -10.49
C SER A 253 -17.89 -8.13 -9.72
N ILE A 254 -16.72 -8.16 -10.36
CA ILE A 254 -15.44 -7.94 -9.66
C ILE A 254 -15.25 -6.42 -9.60
N PRO A 255 -15.52 -5.79 -8.44
CA PRO A 255 -15.07 -6.20 -7.10
C PRO A 255 -16.17 -6.46 -6.04
N ASP A 256 -17.44 -6.63 -6.42
CA ASP A 256 -18.59 -6.92 -5.55
C ASP A 256 -18.48 -8.23 -4.75
N ALA A 257 -17.60 -9.16 -5.15
CA ALA A 257 -17.34 -10.40 -4.39
C ALA A 257 -16.83 -10.15 -2.95
N TYR A 258 -16.24 -8.97 -2.71
CA TYR A 258 -15.78 -8.56 -1.38
C TYR A 258 -16.84 -7.76 -0.59
N ALA A 259 -18.03 -7.58 -1.16
CA ALA A 259 -19.07 -6.72 -0.62
C ALA A 259 -19.52 -7.14 0.78
N ILE A 260 -19.60 -8.44 1.12
CA ILE A 260 -20.20 -8.85 2.41
C ILE A 260 -19.47 -8.28 3.63
N VAL A 261 -18.15 -8.48 3.73
CA VAL A 261 -17.35 -7.96 4.86
C VAL A 261 -17.33 -6.42 4.87
N MET A 262 -17.26 -5.82 3.68
CA MET A 262 -17.30 -4.37 3.51
C MET A 262 -18.68 -3.80 3.87
N GLU A 263 -19.76 -4.51 3.57
CA GLU A 263 -21.16 -4.14 3.77
C GLU A 263 -21.53 -4.22 5.24
N GLU A 264 -21.15 -5.29 5.96
CA GLU A 264 -21.33 -5.38 7.42
C GLU A 264 -20.62 -4.24 8.14
N CYS A 265 -19.37 -3.95 7.74
CA CYS A 265 -18.63 -2.81 8.26
C CYS A 265 -19.32 -1.49 7.91
N ALA A 266 -19.71 -1.30 6.65
CA ALA A 266 -20.35 -0.07 6.19
C ALA A 266 -21.71 0.16 6.86
N LYS A 267 -22.50 -0.89 7.11
CA LYS A 267 -23.74 -0.83 7.93
C LYS A 267 -23.43 -0.34 9.33
N ARG A 268 -22.47 -0.98 10.01
CA ARG A 268 -22.06 -0.60 11.37
C ARG A 268 -21.57 0.84 11.45
N CYS A 269 -20.90 1.32 10.40
CA CYS A 269 -20.36 2.67 10.32
C CYS A 269 -21.34 3.69 9.72
N ASN A 270 -22.59 3.29 9.44
CA ASN A 270 -23.61 4.14 8.82
C ASN A 270 -23.15 4.80 7.50
N LEU A 271 -22.37 4.06 6.71
CA LEU A 271 -21.79 4.51 5.44
C LEU A 271 -22.62 4.09 4.22
N LEU A 272 -23.58 3.19 4.41
CA LEU A 272 -24.59 2.88 3.40
C LEU A 272 -25.67 3.97 3.51
N GLY A 273 -25.45 5.11 2.86
CA GLY A 273 -26.52 6.10 2.69
C GLY A 273 -27.75 5.44 2.05
N ASN A 274 -28.95 5.87 2.45
CA ASN A 274 -30.21 5.36 1.90
C ASN A 274 -30.10 5.23 0.38
N ALA A 275 -30.20 4.01 -0.14
CA ALA A 275 -30.33 3.78 -1.56
C ALA A 275 -31.68 4.39 -1.98
N GLU A 276 -31.64 5.60 -2.52
CA GLU A 276 -32.69 6.14 -3.39
C GLU A 276 -32.35 5.86 -4.86
#